data_AF-A0A925XZD1-F1
#
_entry.id   AF-A0A925XZD1-F1
#
_cell.length_a   1.000
_cell.length_b   1.000
_cell.length_c   1.000
_cell.angle_alpha   90.00
_cell.angle_beta   90.00
_cell.angle_gamma   90.00
#
_symmetry.space_group_name_H-M   'P 1'
#
loop_
_entity.id
_entity.type
_entity.pdbx_description
1 polymer ?
#
loop_
_entity_poly.entity_id
_entity_poly.type
_entity_poly.pdbx_seq_one_letter_code
_entity_poly.pdbx_strand_id
1 'polypeptide(L)'
;MSRITSIAISTGLIGSGVLAWTFAGRPLITNPSLEAPLNPLGINGSPYGEVFAMAIQGPIETFFHEGTSGGHHSHNKPANQKEDTAQKEDHHEHGDDCSTCKHEHEEAPVAKSSGPSLEKRFTNMLTALDEATIARTNPKSSSDAHKRYLRRQAEDKLRFAYQLDPTHYGNYNALHFFLTESSMGTRHELTSSVVKLAQETINICLKQEGDPRPTLTAAAAANNILLLMFEDQLNPTPKYTTAQMHEWFNVLDYSLARYNTIAKQWDESKNWERLSFQRILECQERLNFILKIKKSAELTIARLEGKQSAQASN
;
A
#
# COMPACT_ATOMS: atom_id res chain seq x y z
N MET A 1 67.37 -13.59 9.60
CA MET A 1 66.59 -13.91 8.38
C MET A 1 66.65 -12.73 7.42
N SER A 2 66.83 -12.98 6.11
CA SER A 2 66.83 -11.92 5.10
C SER A 2 65.41 -11.37 4.92
N ARG A 3 65.28 -10.05 4.70
CA ARG A 3 63.98 -9.40 4.45
C ARG A 3 63.24 -10.04 3.26
N ILE A 4 63.98 -10.56 2.29
CA ILE A 4 63.44 -11.25 1.11
C ILE A 4 62.74 -12.55 1.51
N THR A 5 63.29 -13.31 2.46
CA THR A 5 62.71 -14.56 2.94
C THR A 5 61.41 -14.31 3.69
N SER A 6 61.35 -13.24 4.50
CA SER A 6 60.13 -12.86 5.22
C SER A 6 59.02 -12.42 4.25
N ILE A 7 59.34 -11.63 3.23
CA ILE A 7 58.37 -11.17 2.24
C ILE A 7 57.80 -12.34 1.45
N ALA A 8 58.64 -13.29 1.02
CA ALA A 8 58.22 -14.48 0.28
C ALA A 8 57.29 -15.37 1.11
N ILE A 9 57.57 -15.55 2.40
CA ILE A 9 56.72 -16.34 3.30
C ILE A 9 55.37 -15.63 3.51
N SER A 10 55.38 -14.32 3.76
CA SER A 10 54.13 -13.55 3.95
C SER A 10 53.26 -13.54 2.68
N THR A 11 53.85 -13.36 1.50
CA THR A 11 53.08 -13.43 0.23
C THR A 11 52.58 -14.83 -0.05
N GLY A 12 53.36 -15.86 0.25
CA GLY A 12 52.92 -17.26 0.17
C GLY A 12 51.71 -17.53 1.06
N LEU A 13 51.76 -17.08 2.33
CA LEU A 13 50.67 -17.26 3.29
C LEU A 13 49.40 -16.49 2.92
N ILE A 14 49.53 -15.24 2.46
CA ILE A 14 48.40 -14.43 2.00
C ILE A 14 47.78 -15.07 0.75
N GLY A 15 48.61 -15.47 -0.23
CA GLY A 15 48.16 -16.12 -1.45
C GLY A 15 47.44 -17.44 -1.17
N SER A 16 48.00 -18.28 -0.30
CA SER A 16 47.36 -19.53 0.11
C SER A 16 46.08 -19.29 0.91
N GLY A 17 46.04 -18.24 1.74
CA GLY A 17 44.86 -17.85 2.49
C GLY A 17 43.70 -17.44 1.59
N VAL A 18 43.97 -16.58 0.59
CA VAL A 18 42.96 -16.15 -0.40
C VAL A 18 42.49 -17.32 -1.26
N LEU A 19 43.38 -18.22 -1.68
CA LEU A 19 43.01 -19.41 -2.44
C LEU A 19 42.17 -20.38 -1.60
N ALA A 20 42.55 -20.63 -0.35
CA ALA A 20 41.78 -21.47 0.56
C ALA A 20 40.37 -20.88 0.79
N TRP A 21 40.26 -19.57 0.96
CA TRP A 21 38.97 -18.89 1.16
C TRP A 21 38.08 -18.93 -0.08
N THR A 22 38.65 -18.76 -1.28
CA THR A 22 37.87 -18.82 -2.53
C THR A 22 37.41 -20.24 -2.87
N PHE A 23 38.22 -21.27 -2.60
CA PHE A 23 37.83 -22.67 -2.80
C PHE A 23 36.85 -23.18 -1.73
N ALA A 24 37.06 -22.84 -0.47
CA ALA A 24 36.17 -23.25 0.63
C ALA A 24 34.88 -22.42 0.70
N GLY A 25 34.89 -21.17 0.22
CA GLY A 25 33.72 -20.28 0.17
C GLY A 25 32.81 -20.51 -1.04
N ARG A 26 33.32 -21.10 -2.13
CA ARG A 26 32.53 -21.42 -3.32
C ARG A 26 31.26 -22.24 -3.01
N PRO A 27 31.33 -23.35 -2.25
CA PRO A 27 30.15 -24.12 -1.87
C PRO A 27 29.13 -23.32 -1.04
N LEU A 28 29.55 -22.30 -0.29
CA LEU A 28 28.64 -21.45 0.48
C LEU A 28 27.90 -20.43 -0.40
N ILE A 29 28.58 -19.92 -1.44
CA ILE A 29 28.02 -18.95 -2.39
C ILE A 29 27.14 -19.63 -3.44
N THR A 30 27.45 -20.88 -3.82
CA THR A 30 26.72 -21.62 -4.85
C THR A 30 25.62 -22.52 -4.32
N ASN A 31 25.37 -22.55 -3.00
CA ASN A 31 24.32 -23.37 -2.43
C ASN A 31 22.98 -22.62 -2.43
N PRO A 32 21.99 -23.04 -3.23
CA PRO A 32 20.67 -22.40 -3.27
C PRO A 32 19.94 -22.48 -1.92
N SER A 33 20.31 -23.41 -1.03
CA SER A 33 19.75 -23.48 0.33
C SER A 33 20.34 -22.44 1.29
N LEU A 34 21.44 -21.78 0.90
CA LEU A 34 22.04 -20.63 1.61
C LEU A 34 21.68 -19.29 0.97
N GLU A 35 21.00 -19.29 -0.19
CA GLU A 35 20.23 -18.15 -0.69
C GLU A 35 18.97 -17.94 0.18
N ALA A 36 19.15 -17.81 1.49
CA ALA A 36 18.12 -17.22 2.31
C ALA A 36 18.00 -15.75 1.86
N PRO A 37 16.81 -15.26 1.47
CA PRO A 37 16.65 -13.83 1.21
C PRO A 37 17.17 -13.08 2.42
N LEU A 38 18.03 -12.08 2.20
CA LEU A 38 18.64 -11.28 3.24
C LEU A 38 17.53 -10.66 4.09
N ASN A 39 17.21 -11.30 5.21
CA ASN A 39 16.32 -10.79 6.24
C ASN A 39 17.15 -10.58 7.51
N PRO A 40 18.07 -9.59 7.50
CA PRO A 40 18.91 -9.32 8.64
C PRO A 40 18.02 -9.06 9.85
N LEU A 41 18.28 -9.80 10.95
CA LEU A 41 17.52 -9.72 12.19
C LEU A 41 16.05 -10.18 12.10
N GLY A 42 15.63 -10.80 10.99
CA GLY A 42 14.26 -11.32 10.85
C GLY A 42 13.19 -10.23 10.76
N ILE A 43 13.55 -8.99 10.40
CA ILE A 43 12.65 -7.83 10.41
C ILE A 43 11.54 -7.96 9.37
N ASN A 44 11.84 -8.48 8.18
CA ASN A 44 10.86 -8.63 7.09
C ASN A 44 9.77 -9.62 7.51
N GLY A 45 8.50 -9.19 7.41
CA GLY A 45 7.33 -9.97 7.81
C GLY A 45 7.16 -10.15 9.33
N SER A 46 7.93 -9.42 10.14
CA SER A 46 7.76 -9.39 11.59
C SER A 46 6.87 -8.22 12.03
N PRO A 47 6.31 -8.23 13.26
CA PRO A 47 5.59 -7.07 13.81
C PRO A 47 6.41 -5.77 13.80
N TYR A 48 7.73 -5.84 13.93
CA TYR A 48 8.60 -4.67 13.79
C TYR A 48 8.69 -4.20 12.34
N GLY A 49 8.73 -5.14 11.40
CA GLY A 49 8.63 -4.87 9.97
C GLY A 49 7.34 -4.12 9.62
N GLU A 50 6.21 -4.54 10.16
CA GLU A 50 4.91 -3.86 9.98
C GLU A 50 4.96 -2.40 10.44
N VAL A 51 5.53 -2.14 11.62
CA VAL A 51 5.69 -0.76 12.14
C VAL A 51 6.59 0.08 11.22
N PHE A 52 7.71 -0.48 10.76
CA PHE A 52 8.59 0.23 9.82
C PHE A 52 7.91 0.46 8.46
N ALA A 53 7.15 -0.51 7.96
CA ALA A 53 6.43 -0.39 6.71
C ALA A 53 5.41 0.74 6.77
N MET A 54 4.68 0.88 7.88
CA MET A 54 3.76 1.99 8.14
C MET A 54 4.49 3.33 8.24
N ALA A 55 5.60 3.39 8.97
CA ALA A 55 6.37 4.63 9.14
C ALA A 55 6.93 5.19 7.81
N ILE A 56 7.15 4.33 6.82
CA ILE A 56 7.70 4.71 5.50
C ILE A 56 6.62 5.21 4.53
N GLN A 57 5.32 5.04 4.83
CA GLN A 57 4.23 5.51 3.98
C GLN A 57 4.23 7.04 3.80
N GLY A 58 4.46 7.81 4.87
CA GLY A 58 4.55 9.27 4.80
C GLY A 58 5.64 9.74 3.83
N PRO A 59 6.90 9.27 3.96
CA PRO A 59 7.94 9.52 2.98
C PRO A 59 7.55 9.13 1.55
N ILE A 60 6.93 7.96 1.33
CA ILE A 60 6.48 7.52 0.00
C ILE A 60 5.52 8.56 -0.61
N GLU A 61 4.54 9.03 0.17
CA GLU A 61 3.58 10.04 -0.25
C GLU A 61 4.26 11.36 -0.63
N THR A 62 5.23 11.81 0.17
CA THR A 62 6.01 13.03 -0.14
C THR A 62 6.77 12.90 -1.47
N PHE A 63 7.42 11.76 -1.72
CA PHE A 63 8.13 11.53 -2.99
C PHE A 63 7.16 11.39 -4.18
N PHE A 64 6.02 10.76 -3.96
CA PHE A 64 4.98 10.57 -4.97
C PHE A 64 4.36 11.90 -5.41
N HIS A 65 4.10 12.80 -4.45
CA HIS A 65 3.54 14.12 -4.70
C HIS A 65 4.60 15.21 -4.91
N GLU A 66 5.86 14.90 -5.18
CA GLU A 66 6.92 15.90 -5.42
C GLU A 66 7.07 16.96 -4.29
N GLY A 67 6.74 16.62 -3.04
CA GLY A 67 6.68 17.59 -1.94
C GLY A 67 5.58 18.64 -2.11
N THR A 68 4.48 18.31 -2.77
CA THR A 68 3.27 19.15 -2.83
C THR A 68 2.09 18.56 -2.08
N SER A 69 2.32 17.70 -1.08
CA SER A 69 1.26 17.20 -0.18
C SER A 69 0.77 18.31 0.76
N GLY A 70 0.31 19.44 0.21
CA GLY A 70 -0.47 20.42 0.91
C GLY A 70 -1.87 19.86 1.14
N GLY A 71 -2.03 19.13 2.25
CA GLY A 71 -3.32 18.60 2.67
C GLY A 71 -3.20 17.18 3.18
N HIS A 72 -2.82 17.03 4.45
CA HIS A 72 -3.30 15.88 5.22
C HIS A 72 -4.81 15.76 4.99
N HIS A 73 -5.28 14.57 4.60
CA HIS A 73 -6.67 14.19 4.82
C HIS A 73 -6.92 14.15 6.33
N SER A 74 -7.15 15.34 6.91
CA SER A 74 -7.69 15.48 8.24
C SER A 74 -9.11 14.90 8.21
N HIS A 75 -9.26 13.65 8.63
CA HIS A 75 -10.53 13.15 9.16
C HIS A 75 -10.76 13.76 10.55
N ASN A 76 -10.80 15.09 10.61
CA ASN A 76 -11.24 15.88 11.74
C ASN A 76 -11.39 17.34 11.28
N LYS A 77 -12.41 17.57 10.43
CA LYS A 77 -13.10 18.86 10.46
C LYS A 77 -14.47 18.63 11.09
N PRO A 78 -14.73 19.11 12.33
CA PRO A 78 -16.10 19.30 12.75
C PRO A 78 -16.75 20.29 11.77
N ALA A 79 -17.96 19.95 11.33
CA ALA A 79 -18.77 20.75 10.43
C ALA A 79 -18.88 22.19 10.94
N ASN A 80 -18.24 23.14 10.25
CA ASN A 80 -18.63 24.54 10.14
C ASN A 80 -17.55 25.31 9.37
N GLN A 81 -17.56 25.16 8.04
CA GLN A 81 -17.05 26.19 7.14
C GLN A 81 -17.97 26.18 5.93
N LYS A 82 -18.88 27.16 5.89
CA LYS A 82 -19.64 27.53 4.69
C LYS A 82 -18.63 28.05 3.68
N GLU A 83 -18.40 27.30 2.61
CA GLU A 83 -17.93 27.87 1.35
C GLU A 83 -19.15 28.16 0.49
N ASP A 84 -19.30 29.44 0.17
CA ASP A 84 -20.31 29.97 -0.73
C ASP A 84 -20.00 29.50 -2.16
N THR A 85 -20.72 28.47 -2.61
CA THR A 85 -20.93 28.24 -4.04
C THR A 85 -22.41 28.07 -4.30
N ALA A 86 -22.97 29.10 -4.94
CA ALA A 86 -24.32 29.12 -5.45
C ALA A 86 -24.57 28.02 -6.47
N GLN A 87 -25.55 27.15 -6.22
CA GLN A 87 -26.38 26.52 -7.25
C GLN A 87 -27.64 25.89 -6.64
N LYS A 88 -28.77 26.56 -6.91
CA LYS A 88 -30.13 26.06 -7.20
C LYS A 88 -30.66 24.79 -6.50
N GLU A 89 -31.67 25.02 -5.66
CA GLU A 89 -33.00 24.37 -5.61
C GLU A 89 -33.07 22.88 -5.98
N ASP A 90 -33.35 22.02 -4.99
CA ASP A 90 -34.67 21.37 -4.90
C ASP A 90 -34.90 20.68 -3.54
N HIS A 91 -36.18 20.68 -3.19
CA HIS A 91 -36.88 20.34 -1.95
C HIS A 91 -36.49 19.03 -1.25
N HIS A 92 -36.58 19.02 0.09
CA HIS A 92 -37.48 18.12 0.83
C HIS A 92 -37.72 18.63 2.27
N GLU A 93 -38.98 18.90 2.57
CA GLU A 93 -39.55 19.15 3.90
C GLU A 93 -39.53 17.88 4.77
N HIS A 94 -39.32 18.07 6.07
CA HIS A 94 -40.07 17.54 7.23
C HIS A 94 -39.30 18.09 8.46
N GLY A 95 -39.84 18.94 9.32
CA GLY A 95 -41.07 18.79 10.09
C GLY A 95 -40.65 18.66 11.55
N ASP A 96 -40.98 19.69 12.34
CA ASP A 96 -41.31 19.68 13.77
C ASP A 96 -40.62 20.75 14.63
N ASP A 97 -41.51 21.45 15.32
CA ASP A 97 -41.32 22.60 16.19
C ASP A 97 -40.42 22.32 17.39
N CYS A 98 -39.58 23.31 17.74
CA CYS A 98 -39.29 23.58 19.14
C CYS A 98 -39.12 25.08 19.38
N SER A 99 -40.25 25.72 19.62
CA SER A 99 -40.37 27.09 20.09
C SER A 99 -40.06 27.19 21.58
N THR A 100 -38.79 27.07 22.00
CA THR A 100 -38.30 27.61 23.28
C THR A 100 -36.81 27.33 23.44
N CYS A 101 -35.97 28.36 23.29
CA CYS A 101 -34.74 28.56 24.06
C CYS A 101 -34.14 29.91 23.68
N LYS A 102 -34.73 30.99 24.21
CA LYS A 102 -34.01 32.26 24.38
C LYS A 102 -33.03 32.07 25.53
N HIS A 103 -31.75 32.03 25.25
CA HIS A 103 -30.72 32.33 26.24
C HIS A 103 -29.88 33.49 25.71
N GLU A 104 -30.13 34.63 26.33
CA GLU A 104 -29.30 35.83 26.29
C GLU A 104 -27.91 35.45 26.83
N HIS A 105 -26.88 35.63 26.01
CA HIS A 105 -25.50 35.62 26.49
C HIS A 105 -25.07 37.06 26.70
N GLU A 106 -25.05 37.48 27.96
CA GLU A 106 -24.32 38.68 28.40
C GLU A 106 -22.83 38.51 28.03
N GLU A 107 -22.32 39.42 27.21
CA GLU A 107 -20.91 39.53 26.91
C GLU A 107 -20.18 40.17 28.11
N ALA A 108 -19.50 39.34 28.90
CA ALA A 108 -18.45 39.82 29.79
C ALA A 108 -17.12 39.91 29.01
N PRO A 109 -16.37 41.02 29.10
CA PRO A 109 -15.13 41.19 28.36
C PRO A 109 -14.03 40.31 28.95
N VAL A 110 -13.73 39.19 28.29
CA VAL A 110 -12.61 38.32 28.68
C VAL A 110 -11.29 39.01 28.32
N ALA A 111 -10.52 39.30 29.36
CA ALA A 111 -9.16 39.81 29.29
C ALA A 111 -8.27 38.96 28.36
N LYS A 112 -7.65 39.61 27.38
CA LYS A 112 -6.60 39.05 26.54
C LYS A 112 -5.33 38.81 27.36
N SER A 113 -5.15 37.61 27.89
CA SER A 113 -3.80 37.08 28.14
C SER A 113 -3.78 35.55 28.23
N SER A 114 -3.24 34.91 27.20
CA SER A 114 -2.12 33.97 27.34
C SER A 114 -1.89 33.34 25.97
N GLY A 115 -0.65 33.35 25.50
CA GLY A 115 -0.28 32.60 24.29
C GLY A 115 -0.65 31.12 24.43
N PRO A 116 -0.57 30.33 23.34
CA PRO A 116 -0.93 28.92 23.36
C PRO A 116 -0.27 28.19 24.54
N SER A 117 -1.00 27.26 25.18
CA SER A 117 -0.48 26.40 26.24
C SER A 117 0.79 25.69 25.78
N LEU A 118 1.64 25.24 26.70
CA LEU A 118 2.90 24.55 26.35
C LEU A 118 2.65 23.31 25.49
N GLU A 119 1.60 22.55 25.79
CA GLU A 119 1.12 21.45 24.96
C GLU A 119 0.77 21.91 23.54
N LYS A 120 -0.02 22.98 23.41
CA LYS A 120 -0.38 23.54 22.09
C LYS A 120 0.83 24.09 21.34
N ARG A 121 1.82 24.67 22.03
CA ARG A 121 3.08 25.11 21.41
C ARG A 121 3.91 23.95 20.91
N PHE A 122 3.97 22.85 21.67
CA PHE A 122 4.69 21.65 21.27
C PHE A 122 4.01 20.97 20.08
N THR A 123 2.68 20.81 20.11
CA THR A 123 1.91 20.31 18.97
C THR A 123 2.12 21.20 17.74
N ASN A 124 2.02 22.52 17.88
CA ASN A 124 2.27 23.45 16.77
C ASN A 124 3.70 23.34 16.24
N MET A 125 4.70 23.12 17.11
CA MET A 125 6.08 22.90 16.70
C MET A 125 6.24 21.60 15.91
N LEU A 126 5.64 20.50 16.38
CA LEU A 126 5.67 19.22 15.67
C LEU A 126 4.97 19.34 14.31
N THR A 127 3.82 20.00 14.25
CA THR A 127 3.12 20.28 12.99
C THR A 127 3.97 21.13 12.05
N ALA A 128 4.63 22.18 12.55
CA ALA A 128 5.50 23.02 11.73
C ALA A 128 6.74 22.26 11.21
N LEU A 129 7.30 21.34 12.00
CA LEU A 129 8.39 20.48 11.56
C LEU A 129 7.93 19.49 10.48
N ASP A 130 6.76 18.88 10.66
CA ASP A 130 6.15 17.98 9.67
C ASP A 130 5.90 18.72 8.34
N GLU A 131 5.26 19.90 8.41
CA GLU A 131 5.04 20.79 7.27
C GLU A 131 6.35 21.19 6.58
N ALA A 132 7.41 21.47 7.33
CA ALA A 132 8.71 21.82 6.77
C ALA A 132 9.36 20.67 5.98
N THR A 133 9.09 19.41 6.33
CA THR A 133 9.64 18.26 5.60
C THR A 133 9.01 18.07 4.23
N ILE A 134 7.76 18.51 4.06
CA ILE A 134 6.99 18.42 2.82
C ILE A 134 7.04 19.72 2.01
N ALA A 135 7.42 20.85 2.60
CA ALA A 135 7.41 22.14 1.93
C ALA A 135 8.48 22.25 0.83
N ARG A 136 8.04 22.47 -0.40
CA ARG A 136 8.94 22.72 -1.53
C ARG A 136 9.60 24.10 -1.39
N THR A 137 10.92 24.12 -1.19
CA THR A 137 11.71 25.36 -1.04
C THR A 137 12.16 25.97 -2.37
N ASN A 138 12.02 25.24 -3.49
CA ASN A 138 12.39 25.73 -4.82
C ASN A 138 11.18 26.38 -5.52
N PRO A 139 11.27 27.63 -5.99
CA PRO A 139 10.19 28.28 -6.72
C PRO A 139 9.98 27.74 -8.15
N LYS A 140 10.96 27.05 -8.75
CA LYS A 140 10.86 26.53 -10.13
C LYS A 140 10.16 25.18 -10.15
N SER A 141 9.29 24.93 -11.13
CA SER A 141 8.67 23.61 -11.33
C SER A 141 9.71 22.49 -11.46
N SER A 142 9.36 21.29 -10.99
CA SER A 142 10.21 20.11 -11.10
C SER A 142 10.47 19.79 -12.58
N SER A 143 11.73 19.62 -12.97
CA SER A 143 12.07 19.15 -14.32
C SER A 143 11.67 17.68 -14.49
N ASP A 144 11.43 17.23 -15.73
CA ASP A 144 11.06 15.83 -16.00
C ASP A 144 12.11 14.84 -15.47
N ALA A 145 13.40 15.22 -15.51
CA ALA A 145 14.46 14.42 -14.92
C ALA A 145 14.32 14.28 -13.40
N HIS A 146 13.96 15.37 -12.71
CA HIS A 146 13.72 15.34 -11.27
C HIS A 146 12.48 14.52 -10.92
N LYS A 147 11.39 14.66 -11.69
CA LYS A 147 10.17 13.85 -11.51
C LYS A 147 10.45 12.36 -11.66
N ARG A 148 11.22 11.97 -12.68
CA ARG A 148 11.65 10.57 -12.85
C ARG A 148 12.51 10.08 -11.69
N TYR A 149 13.40 10.92 -11.17
CA TYR A 149 14.19 10.59 -9.99
C TYR A 149 13.31 10.35 -8.75
N LEU A 150 12.37 11.26 -8.47
CA LEU A 150 11.45 11.13 -7.33
C LEU A 150 10.57 9.89 -7.44
N ARG A 151 10.08 9.58 -8.64
CA ARG A 151 9.36 8.33 -8.92
C ARG A 151 10.20 7.08 -8.62
N ARG A 152 11.48 7.06 -9.00
CA ARG A 152 12.38 5.94 -8.66
C ARG A 152 12.54 5.78 -7.15
N GLN A 153 12.71 6.89 -6.44
CA GLN A 153 12.79 6.88 -4.97
C GLN A 153 11.51 6.37 -4.32
N ALA A 154 10.34 6.76 -4.85
CA ALA A 154 9.05 6.24 -4.39
C ALA A 154 8.93 4.72 -4.66
N GLU A 155 9.33 4.25 -5.85
CA GLU A 155 9.33 2.82 -6.19
C GLU A 155 10.21 2.00 -5.23
N ASP A 156 11.45 2.44 -5.01
CA ASP A 156 12.40 1.72 -4.15
C ASP A 156 11.88 1.65 -2.70
N LYS A 157 11.27 2.74 -2.21
CA LYS A 157 10.62 2.76 -0.88
C LYS A 157 9.39 1.88 -0.82
N LEU A 158 8.56 1.83 -1.86
CA LEU A 158 7.40 0.95 -1.95
C LEU A 158 7.81 -0.52 -1.94
N ARG A 159 8.86 -0.88 -2.70
CA ARG A 159 9.43 -2.24 -2.69
C ARG A 159 9.92 -2.61 -1.29
N PHE A 160 10.61 -1.70 -0.63
CA PHE A 160 11.08 -1.92 0.74
C PHE A 160 9.93 -2.06 1.74
N ALA A 161 8.92 -1.18 1.69
CA ALA A 161 7.74 -1.26 2.53
C ALA A 161 6.96 -2.58 2.32
N TYR A 162 6.85 -3.04 1.08
CA TYR A 162 6.23 -4.34 0.76
C TYR A 162 7.07 -5.52 1.29
N GLN A 163 8.40 -5.46 1.22
CA GLN A 163 9.25 -6.50 1.82
C GLN A 163 9.09 -6.58 3.34
N LEU A 164 8.91 -5.44 4.00
CA LEU A 164 8.69 -5.35 5.44
C LEU A 164 7.32 -5.89 5.86
N ASP A 165 6.26 -5.51 5.14
CA ASP A 165 4.90 -6.00 5.36
C ASP A 165 4.20 -6.26 4.01
N PRO A 166 4.27 -7.50 3.50
CA PRO A 166 3.62 -7.90 2.26
C PRO A 166 2.10 -8.08 2.43
N THR A 167 1.59 -8.14 3.66
CA THR A 167 0.17 -8.35 3.94
C THR A 167 -0.61 -7.03 4.01
N HIS A 168 0.09 -5.90 4.10
CA HIS A 168 -0.52 -4.59 4.06
C HIS A 168 -1.11 -4.26 2.69
N TYR A 169 -2.43 -4.06 2.65
CA TYR A 169 -3.16 -3.68 1.45
C TYR A 169 -2.56 -2.47 0.73
N GLY A 170 -2.25 -1.40 1.46
CA GLY A 170 -1.69 -0.16 0.91
C GLY A 170 -0.35 -0.37 0.20
N ASN A 171 0.63 -0.97 0.88
CA ASN A 171 1.95 -1.27 0.32
C ASN A 171 1.86 -2.15 -0.93
N TYR A 172 1.07 -3.23 -0.87
CA TYR A 172 0.87 -4.11 -2.02
C TYR A 172 0.22 -3.37 -3.20
N ASN A 173 -0.92 -2.71 -3.00
CA ASN A 173 -1.66 -2.10 -4.10
C ASN A 173 -0.92 -0.90 -4.69
N ALA A 174 -0.26 -0.09 -3.87
CA ALA A 174 0.57 1.02 -4.35
C ALA A 174 1.76 0.49 -5.16
N LEU A 175 2.43 -0.57 -4.70
CA LEU A 175 3.50 -1.21 -5.48
C LEU A 175 2.96 -1.81 -6.79
N HIS A 176 1.87 -2.56 -6.74
CA HIS A 176 1.23 -3.13 -7.93
C HIS A 176 0.90 -2.04 -8.94
N PHE A 177 0.23 -0.98 -8.52
CA PHE A 177 -0.13 0.15 -9.36
C PHE A 177 1.09 0.81 -9.99
N PHE A 178 2.17 0.99 -9.21
CA PHE A 178 3.43 1.55 -9.71
C PHE A 178 4.07 0.69 -10.81
N LEU A 179 3.90 -0.63 -10.76
CA LEU A 179 4.44 -1.56 -11.74
C LEU A 179 3.58 -1.70 -12.99
N THR A 180 2.26 -1.50 -12.88
CA THR A 180 1.34 -1.62 -14.02
C THR A 180 1.14 -0.32 -14.79
N GLU A 181 1.21 0.82 -14.11
CA GLU A 181 0.88 2.11 -14.72
C GLU A 181 2.07 2.69 -15.49
N SER A 182 1.98 2.65 -16.82
CA SER A 182 3.05 3.09 -17.73
C SER A 182 3.46 4.56 -17.56
N SER A 183 2.54 5.41 -17.09
CA SER A 183 2.81 6.83 -16.85
C SER A 183 3.59 7.10 -15.55
N MET A 184 3.64 6.13 -14.64
CA MET A 184 4.27 6.23 -13.32
C MET A 184 5.50 5.33 -13.16
N GLY A 185 5.45 4.13 -13.72
CA GLY A 185 6.52 3.14 -13.65
C GLY A 185 7.83 3.64 -14.27
N THR A 186 8.96 3.35 -13.60
CA THR A 186 10.28 3.80 -14.05
C THR A 186 11.03 2.75 -14.88
N ARG A 187 10.46 1.55 -14.96
CA ARG A 187 10.95 0.40 -15.70
C ARG A 187 9.84 -0.07 -16.64
N HIS A 188 10.15 -0.20 -17.93
CA HIS A 188 9.37 -1.08 -18.78
C HIS A 188 9.64 -2.48 -18.25
N GLU A 189 8.65 -3.23 -17.76
CA GLU A 189 8.57 -4.67 -18.03
C GLU A 189 7.40 -5.44 -17.37
N LEU A 190 6.82 -6.29 -18.22
CA LEU A 190 6.40 -7.68 -17.99
C LEU A 190 5.25 -7.89 -17.00
N THR A 191 4.03 -7.97 -17.53
CA THR A 191 2.83 -8.56 -16.93
C THR A 191 3.15 -9.80 -16.06
N SER A 192 4.13 -10.62 -16.45
CA SER A 192 4.54 -11.80 -15.68
C SER A 192 5.14 -11.48 -14.29
N SER A 193 5.88 -10.37 -14.14
CA SER A 193 6.44 -9.95 -12.86
C SER A 193 5.36 -9.47 -11.88
N VAL A 194 4.35 -8.77 -12.41
CA VAL A 194 3.20 -8.29 -11.64
C VAL A 194 2.28 -9.42 -11.23
N VAL A 195 2.00 -10.37 -12.14
CA VAL A 195 1.24 -11.59 -11.80
C VAL A 195 1.97 -12.38 -10.71
N LYS A 196 3.29 -12.53 -10.81
CA LYS A 196 4.09 -13.20 -9.77
C LYS A 196 3.96 -12.49 -8.41
N LEU A 197 4.08 -11.15 -8.37
CA LEU A 197 3.90 -10.37 -7.15
C LEU A 197 2.51 -10.59 -6.52
N ALA A 198 1.45 -10.59 -7.35
CA ALA A 198 0.09 -10.83 -6.89
C ALA A 198 -0.07 -12.25 -6.32
N GLN A 199 0.47 -13.27 -7.00
CA GLN A 199 0.44 -14.66 -6.54
C GLN A 199 1.18 -14.86 -5.23
N GLU A 200 2.38 -14.29 -5.09
CA GLU A 200 3.16 -14.33 -3.85
C GLU A 200 2.40 -13.67 -2.71
N THR A 201 1.79 -12.50 -2.96
CA THR A 201 0.95 -11.80 -1.98
C THR A 201 -0.23 -12.65 -1.52
N ILE A 202 -0.97 -13.27 -2.45
CA ILE A 202 -2.09 -14.18 -2.13
C ILE A 202 -1.61 -15.31 -1.23
N ASN A 203 -0.49 -15.96 -1.60
CA ASN A 203 0.06 -17.09 -0.85
C ASN A 203 0.50 -16.70 0.57
N ILE A 204 1.07 -15.51 0.75
CA ILE A 204 1.50 -15.03 2.07
C ILE A 204 0.28 -14.67 2.92
N CYS A 205 -0.66 -13.90 2.36
CA CYS A 205 -1.85 -13.45 3.06
C CYS A 205 -2.75 -14.61 3.50
N LEU A 206 -2.95 -15.62 2.64
CA LEU A 206 -3.79 -16.78 2.96
C LEU A 206 -3.15 -17.77 3.96
N LYS A 207 -1.85 -17.64 4.25
CA LYS A 207 -1.20 -18.37 5.35
C LYS A 207 -1.43 -17.73 6.71
N GLN A 208 -1.80 -16.44 6.76
CA GLN A 208 -2.09 -15.80 8.04
C GLN A 208 -3.42 -16.30 8.61
N GLU A 209 -3.38 -16.61 9.90
CA GLU A 209 -4.52 -17.09 10.67
C GLU A 209 -4.86 -16.05 11.74
N GLY A 210 -6.14 -15.76 11.92
CA GLY A 210 -6.60 -14.90 13.02
C GLY A 210 -6.53 -13.40 12.76
N ASP A 211 -6.19 -12.92 11.56
CA ASP A 211 -6.41 -11.53 11.14
C ASP A 211 -7.20 -11.50 9.82
N PRO A 212 -8.34 -10.80 9.73
CA PRO A 212 -9.11 -10.69 8.50
C PRO A 212 -8.49 -9.73 7.48
N ARG A 213 -7.62 -8.80 7.87
CA ARG A 213 -7.08 -7.77 6.96
C ARG A 213 -6.22 -8.34 5.83
N PRO A 214 -5.30 -9.30 6.08
CA PRO A 214 -4.56 -9.97 5.01
C PRO A 214 -5.45 -10.62 3.94
N THR A 215 -6.62 -11.16 4.31
CA THR A 215 -7.51 -11.80 3.33
C THR A 215 -8.15 -10.77 2.38
N LEU A 216 -8.35 -9.53 2.82
CA LEU A 216 -8.71 -8.43 1.92
C LEU A 216 -7.58 -8.08 0.96
N THR A 217 -6.32 -8.11 1.41
CA THR A 217 -5.15 -7.92 0.54
C THR A 217 -5.04 -9.05 -0.49
N ALA A 218 -5.28 -10.30 -0.10
CA ALA A 218 -5.35 -11.44 -1.02
C ALA A 218 -6.47 -11.27 -2.06
N ALA A 219 -7.66 -10.84 -1.63
CA ALA A 219 -8.78 -10.55 -2.51
C ALA A 219 -8.44 -9.45 -3.53
N ALA A 220 -7.81 -8.36 -3.09
CA ALA A 220 -7.34 -7.30 -4.00
C ALA A 220 -6.29 -7.82 -4.99
N ALA A 221 -5.37 -8.68 -4.55
CA ALA A 221 -4.36 -9.26 -5.41
C ALA A 221 -4.95 -10.20 -6.48
N ALA A 222 -5.92 -11.04 -6.11
CA ALA A 222 -6.65 -11.88 -7.07
C ALA A 222 -7.42 -11.03 -8.09
N ASN A 223 -8.04 -9.94 -7.63
CA ASN A 223 -8.72 -9.02 -8.52
C ASN A 223 -7.76 -8.33 -9.51
N ASN A 224 -6.56 -7.94 -9.07
CA ASN A 224 -5.60 -7.33 -9.97
C ASN A 224 -5.17 -8.29 -11.10
N ILE A 225 -5.07 -9.60 -10.82
CA ILE A 225 -4.84 -10.60 -11.87
C ILE A 225 -6.03 -10.66 -12.84
N LEU A 226 -7.27 -10.63 -12.34
CA LEU A 226 -8.47 -10.59 -13.18
C LEU A 226 -8.49 -9.37 -14.10
N LEU A 227 -8.12 -8.19 -13.58
CA LEU A 227 -8.05 -6.97 -14.40
C LEU A 227 -7.06 -7.12 -15.56
N LEU A 228 -5.87 -7.68 -15.31
CA LEU A 228 -4.90 -7.97 -16.38
C LEU A 228 -5.47 -8.96 -17.42
N MET A 229 -6.26 -9.95 -16.98
CA MET A 229 -6.91 -10.90 -17.90
C MET A 229 -8.02 -10.25 -18.71
N PHE A 230 -8.77 -9.31 -18.13
CA PHE A 230 -9.82 -8.56 -18.83
C PHE A 230 -9.24 -7.57 -19.83
N GLU A 231 -8.14 -6.89 -19.49
CA GLU A 231 -7.41 -6.02 -20.43
C GLU A 231 -6.88 -6.79 -21.63
N ASP A 232 -6.40 -8.02 -21.42
CA ASP A 232 -5.92 -8.88 -22.50
C ASP A 232 -7.03 -9.28 -23.50
N GLN A 233 -8.31 -9.21 -23.11
CA GLN A 233 -9.43 -9.44 -24.03
C GLN A 233 -9.59 -8.31 -25.07
N LEU A 234 -8.91 -7.19 -24.91
CA LEU A 234 -8.85 -6.12 -25.90
C LEU A 234 -7.86 -6.44 -27.03
N ASN A 235 -6.98 -7.43 -26.85
CA ASN A 235 -6.02 -7.84 -27.87
C ASN A 235 -6.70 -8.64 -29.00
N PRO A 236 -6.20 -8.57 -30.25
CA PRO A 236 -6.75 -9.34 -31.37
C PRO A 236 -6.75 -10.86 -31.14
N THR A 237 -5.77 -11.35 -30.39
CA THR A 237 -5.65 -12.75 -29.98
C THR A 237 -5.43 -12.80 -28.46
N PRO A 238 -6.51 -12.89 -27.67
CA PRO A 238 -6.41 -13.00 -26.22
C PRO A 238 -5.64 -14.26 -25.82
N LYS A 239 -4.79 -14.14 -24.81
CA LYS A 239 -4.00 -15.21 -24.21
C LYS A 239 -4.80 -15.97 -23.16
N TYR A 240 -5.68 -15.27 -22.43
CA TYR A 240 -6.41 -15.86 -21.30
C TYR A 240 -7.81 -16.33 -21.68
N THR A 241 -8.20 -17.48 -21.13
CA THR A 241 -9.53 -18.06 -21.31
C THR A 241 -10.48 -17.66 -20.18
N THR A 242 -11.79 -17.77 -20.42
CA THR A 242 -12.83 -17.57 -19.41
C THR A 242 -12.70 -18.58 -18.25
N ALA A 243 -12.25 -19.81 -18.53
CA ALA A 243 -11.94 -20.79 -17.49
C ALA A 243 -10.84 -20.30 -16.53
N GLN A 244 -9.76 -19.71 -17.04
CA GLN A 244 -8.70 -19.13 -16.20
C GLN A 244 -9.21 -17.92 -15.40
N MET A 245 -10.15 -17.14 -15.96
CA MET A 245 -10.78 -16.06 -15.21
C MET A 245 -11.63 -16.59 -14.05
N HIS A 246 -12.39 -17.68 -14.25
CA HIS A 246 -13.13 -18.33 -13.16
C HIS A 246 -12.20 -18.87 -12.07
N GLU A 247 -11.03 -19.40 -12.40
CA GLU A 247 -10.04 -19.83 -11.40
C GLU A 247 -9.65 -18.67 -10.46
N TRP A 248 -9.30 -17.50 -11.01
CA TRP A 248 -8.94 -16.33 -10.20
C TRP A 248 -10.13 -15.70 -9.50
N PHE A 249 -11.32 -15.74 -10.11
CA PHE A 249 -12.57 -15.33 -9.46
C PHE A 249 -12.88 -16.20 -8.23
N ASN A 250 -12.62 -17.51 -8.30
CA ASN A 250 -12.77 -18.40 -7.15
C ASN A 250 -11.77 -18.08 -6.04
N VAL A 251 -10.55 -17.66 -6.37
CA VAL A 251 -9.56 -17.19 -5.36
C VAL A 251 -10.02 -15.90 -4.68
N LEU A 252 -10.58 -14.96 -5.45
CA LEU A 252 -11.20 -13.73 -4.93
C LEU A 252 -12.34 -14.08 -3.96
N ASP A 253 -13.24 -14.97 -4.37
CA ASP A 253 -14.40 -15.41 -3.58
C ASP A 253 -13.99 -16.15 -2.32
N TYR A 254 -13.01 -17.05 -2.42
CA TYR A 254 -12.45 -17.74 -1.27
C TYR A 254 -11.85 -16.77 -0.25
N SER A 255 -11.11 -15.76 -0.73
CA SER A 255 -10.48 -14.75 0.13
C SER A 255 -11.52 -13.93 0.90
N LEU A 256 -12.61 -13.53 0.25
CA LEU A 256 -13.73 -12.82 0.86
C LEU A 256 -14.54 -13.71 1.83
N ALA A 257 -14.75 -14.98 1.49
CA ALA A 257 -15.38 -15.92 2.41
C ALA A 257 -14.56 -16.09 3.69
N ARG A 258 -13.24 -16.23 3.55
CA ARG A 258 -12.30 -16.31 4.67
C ARG A 258 -12.29 -15.03 5.51
N TYR A 259 -12.35 -13.85 4.87
CA TYR A 259 -12.56 -12.57 5.58
C TYR A 259 -13.77 -12.65 6.50
N ASN A 260 -14.94 -13.03 5.98
CA ASN A 260 -16.19 -13.07 6.76
C ASN A 260 -16.09 -14.04 7.94
N THR A 261 -15.45 -15.20 7.75
CA THR A 261 -15.23 -16.17 8.82
C THR A 261 -14.37 -15.58 9.95
N ILE A 262 -13.24 -14.97 9.62
CA ILE A 262 -12.32 -14.42 10.62
C ILE A 262 -12.90 -13.15 11.25
N ALA A 263 -13.56 -12.29 10.47
CA ALA A 263 -14.22 -11.08 10.95
C ALA A 263 -15.28 -11.40 12.01
N LYS A 264 -16.08 -12.46 11.80
CA LYS A 264 -17.04 -12.94 12.79
C LYS A 264 -16.36 -13.40 14.09
N GLN A 265 -15.24 -14.10 13.99
CA GLN A 265 -14.45 -14.46 15.18
C GLN A 265 -13.92 -13.23 15.91
N TRP A 266 -13.56 -12.18 15.17
CA TRP A 266 -13.13 -10.90 15.74
C TRP A 266 -14.28 -10.14 16.41
N ASP A 267 -15.49 -10.23 15.89
CA ASP A 267 -16.69 -9.69 16.55
C ASP A 267 -16.92 -10.40 17.90
N GLU A 268 -16.86 -11.73 17.91
CA GLU A 268 -17.05 -12.55 19.12
C GLU A 268 -15.95 -12.32 20.17
N SER A 269 -14.70 -12.15 19.74
CA SER A 269 -13.54 -11.94 20.61
C SER A 269 -13.24 -10.47 20.91
N LYS A 270 -14.02 -9.53 20.37
CA LYS A 270 -13.83 -8.09 20.50
C LYS A 270 -12.46 -7.59 20.01
N ASN A 271 -11.83 -8.30 19.08
CA ASN A 271 -10.51 -7.91 18.56
C ASN A 271 -10.57 -6.60 17.77
N TRP A 272 -11.72 -6.23 17.20
CA TRP A 272 -11.91 -4.93 16.56
C TRP A 272 -11.68 -3.74 17.50
N GLU A 273 -11.99 -3.88 18.80
CA GLU A 273 -11.80 -2.82 19.81
C GLU A 273 -10.31 -2.48 20.04
N ARG A 274 -9.40 -3.34 19.58
CA ARG A 274 -7.95 -3.12 19.66
C ARG A 274 -7.41 -2.25 18.52
N LEU A 275 -8.24 -1.96 17.52
CA LEU A 275 -7.87 -1.13 16.39
C LEU A 275 -8.39 0.30 16.58
N SER A 276 -7.69 1.26 15.97
CA SER A 276 -8.21 2.62 15.88
C SER A 276 -9.45 2.65 14.98
N PHE A 277 -10.35 3.60 15.25
CA PHE A 277 -11.53 3.83 14.42
C PHE A 277 -11.18 3.99 12.93
N GLN A 278 -10.12 4.75 12.64
CA GLN A 278 -9.63 4.96 11.27
C GLN A 278 -9.29 3.63 10.57
N ARG A 279 -8.62 2.70 11.28
CA ARG A 279 -8.22 1.42 10.70
C ARG A 279 -9.42 0.51 10.46
N ILE A 280 -10.44 0.58 11.32
CA ILE A 280 -11.71 -0.15 11.13
C ILE A 280 -12.42 0.38 9.89
N LEU A 281 -12.55 1.71 9.77
CA LEU A 281 -13.19 2.37 8.63
C LEU A 281 -12.49 2.00 7.32
N GLU A 282 -11.15 2.08 7.29
CA GLU A 282 -10.34 1.69 6.13
C GLU A 282 -10.59 0.24 5.71
N CYS A 283 -10.76 -0.69 6.66
CA CYS A 283 -11.09 -2.09 6.36
C CYS A 283 -12.50 -2.23 5.77
N GLN A 284 -13.48 -1.51 6.30
CA GLN A 284 -14.86 -1.50 5.81
C GLN A 284 -14.95 -0.92 4.39
N GLU A 285 -14.27 0.19 4.13
CA GLU A 285 -14.21 0.81 2.80
C GLU A 285 -13.60 -0.14 1.77
N ARG A 286 -12.51 -0.83 2.14
CA ARG A 286 -11.86 -1.85 1.29
C ARG A 286 -12.78 -3.02 0.98
N LEU A 287 -13.45 -3.56 2.00
CA LEU A 287 -14.41 -4.65 1.80
C LEU A 287 -15.52 -4.21 0.83
N ASN A 288 -16.11 -3.05 1.07
CA ASN A 288 -17.17 -2.51 0.22
C ASN A 288 -16.70 -2.29 -1.22
N PHE A 289 -15.48 -1.78 -1.41
CA PHE A 289 -14.88 -1.60 -2.72
C PHE A 289 -14.66 -2.94 -3.44
N ILE A 290 -14.05 -3.92 -2.77
CA ILE A 290 -13.79 -5.22 -3.38
C ILE A 290 -15.09 -5.97 -3.69
N LEU A 291 -16.13 -5.88 -2.85
CA LEU A 291 -17.43 -6.50 -3.14
C LEU A 291 -18.09 -5.92 -4.41
N LYS A 292 -17.98 -4.61 -4.63
CA LYS A 292 -18.43 -3.97 -5.88
C LYS A 292 -17.65 -4.51 -7.07
N ILE A 293 -16.33 -4.64 -6.93
CA ILE A 293 -15.48 -5.15 -8.02
C ILE A 293 -15.79 -6.63 -8.29
N LYS A 294 -15.96 -7.47 -7.27
CA LYS A 294 -16.38 -8.87 -7.42
C LYS A 294 -17.60 -8.97 -8.33
N LYS A 295 -18.66 -8.20 -8.03
CA LYS A 295 -19.87 -8.18 -8.85
C LYS A 295 -19.59 -7.76 -10.29
N SER A 296 -18.71 -6.78 -10.49
CA SER A 296 -18.30 -6.35 -11.84
C SER A 296 -17.52 -7.42 -12.59
N ALA A 297 -16.64 -8.16 -11.90
CA ALA A 297 -15.85 -9.24 -12.48
C ALA A 297 -16.75 -10.40 -12.93
N GLU A 298 -17.71 -10.80 -12.10
CA GLU A 298 -18.70 -11.84 -12.43
C GLU A 298 -19.48 -11.49 -13.71
N LEU A 299 -20.02 -10.27 -13.79
CA LEU A 299 -20.73 -9.79 -14.97
C LEU A 299 -19.84 -9.71 -16.22
N THR A 300 -18.55 -9.39 -16.04
CA THR A 300 -17.58 -9.32 -17.14
C THR A 300 -17.29 -10.70 -17.70
N ILE A 301 -17.07 -11.69 -16.85
CA ILE A 301 -16.85 -13.08 -17.26
C ILE A 301 -18.08 -13.61 -18.01
N ALA A 302 -19.28 -13.43 -17.45
CA ALA A 302 -20.53 -13.87 -18.09
C ALA A 302 -20.73 -13.22 -19.48
N ARG A 303 -20.37 -11.94 -19.64
CA ARG A 303 -20.42 -11.26 -20.94
C ARG A 303 -19.45 -11.85 -21.95
N LEU A 304 -18.24 -12.22 -21.53
CA LEU A 304 -17.22 -12.80 -22.41
C LEU A 304 -17.65 -14.20 -22.89
N GLU A 305 -18.23 -15.01 -22.01
CA GLU A 305 -18.78 -16.32 -22.36
C GLU A 305 -19.94 -16.21 -23.36
N GLY A 306 -20.84 -15.23 -23.16
CA GLY A 306 -21.93 -14.96 -24.09
C GLY A 306 -21.45 -14.58 -25.50
N LYS A 307 -20.32 -13.86 -25.61
CA LYS A 307 -19.70 -13.52 -26.90
C LYS A 307 -19.06 -14.73 -27.58
N GLN A 308 -18.40 -15.60 -26.82
CA GLN A 308 -17.76 -16.82 -27.36
C GLN A 308 -18.81 -17.80 -27.91
N SER A 309 -19.95 -17.94 -27.23
CA SER A 309 -21.06 -18.79 -27.70
C SER A 309 -21.63 -18.31 -29.05
N ALA A 310 -21.73 -17.00 -29.27
CA ALA A 310 -22.20 -16.40 -30.52
C ALA A 310 -21.18 -16.48 -31.67
N GLN A 311 -19.87 -16.54 -31.38
CA GLN A 311 -18.83 -16.72 -32.40
C GLN A 311 -18.66 -18.18 -32.85
N ALA A 312 -18.95 -19.16 -31.97
CA ALA A 312 -18.86 -20.59 -32.30
C ALA A 312 -20.07 -21.15 -33.08
N SER A 313 -21.13 -20.35 -33.24
CA SER A 313 -22.37 -20.71 -33.93
C SER A 313 -22.55 -20.07 -35.31
N ASN A 314 -21.53 -19.37 -35.81
CA ASN A 314 -21.41 -18.90 -37.21
C ASN A 314 -20.34 -19.71 -37.94
#